data_AF-A0A433PIW5-F1
#
_entry.id   AF-A0A433PIW5-F1
#
_cell.length_a   1.000
_cell.length_b   1.000
_cell.length_c   1.000
_cell.angle_alpha   90.00
_cell.angle_beta   90.00
_cell.angle_gamma   90.00
#
_symmetry.space_group_name_H-M   'P 1'
#
loop_
_entity.id
_entity.type
_entity.pdbx_description
1 polymer ?
#
loop_
_entity_poly.entity_id
_entity_poly.type
_entity_poly.pdbx_seq_one_letter_code
_entity_poly.pdbx_strand_id
1 'polypeptide(L)'
;MEPTTALRIYLALLLARLLAAFLPGYIHPDEFFQSPEITAGVVFAYDVFTPWEFSPEQPSRSIVLPYLTTGIPFELLKLAGELAKKYGFFASQFLIKSNQVSTPPMPSSSPNALLSSVSPSLSPHPSPSSTTKDDSVIRLHGLTGGRDPLPALLALSSSHVMLIYHTRPFSNAVESVLLTLSFYLLFRASTSYSIKVSARTTGAASAVAGTAAPNGYGEDARSADENAGQSGGFFAPWTIALGWVFALGFFSRITFVLYGFPVGLAFLYLTIRNAAEQDGVLMHPVLRLSKLGAFLSDIIPLAFGITSMAAVCVLVDSLYFGHLAVLLADNIVTLSDLIAAFMNDPKSLLELSLAGAPTITPLNNFLYNLDASNLASHGLHPRYLHIAVNLPLLFGPLALLAAYAVVRSALTFRFSAEKLSTTGESASRGDE
;
A
#
# COMPACT_ATOMS: atom_id res chain seq x y z
N MET A 1 -18.62 7.14 -28.58
CA MET A 1 -19.58 6.15 -28.04
C MET A 1 -20.59 6.91 -27.21
N GLU A 2 -21.89 6.66 -27.38
CA GLU A 2 -22.94 7.26 -26.56
C GLU A 2 -22.70 6.94 -25.07
N PRO A 3 -22.73 7.92 -24.15
CA PRO A 3 -22.41 7.71 -22.73
C PRO A 3 -23.33 6.67 -22.07
N THR A 4 -24.58 6.61 -22.53
CA THR A 4 -25.57 5.59 -22.11
C THR A 4 -25.16 4.18 -22.51
N THR A 5 -24.60 4.01 -23.71
CA THR A 5 -24.14 2.71 -24.22
C THR A 5 -22.87 2.29 -23.48
N ALA A 6 -21.95 3.23 -23.27
CA ALA A 6 -20.70 2.99 -22.55
C ALA A 6 -20.95 2.58 -21.08
N LEU A 7 -21.94 3.16 -20.41
CA LEU A 7 -22.35 2.76 -19.06
C LEU A 7 -22.93 1.34 -19.03
N ARG A 8 -23.77 0.98 -20.01
CA ARG A 8 -24.32 -0.37 -20.13
C ARG A 8 -23.23 -1.42 -20.36
N ILE A 9 -22.24 -1.12 -21.22
CA ILE A 9 -21.09 -2.01 -21.43
C ILE A 9 -20.28 -2.14 -20.13
N TYR A 10 -19.99 -1.04 -19.44
CA TYR A 10 -19.29 -1.09 -18.17
C TYR A 10 -20.03 -1.94 -17.13
N LEU A 11 -21.34 -1.75 -16.95
CA LEU A 11 -22.15 -2.53 -16.01
C LEU A 11 -22.19 -4.02 -16.39
N ALA A 12 -22.26 -4.35 -17.68
CA ALA A 12 -22.17 -5.73 -18.15
C ALA A 12 -20.80 -6.37 -17.86
N LEU A 13 -19.71 -5.63 -18.07
CA LEU A 13 -18.35 -6.08 -17.75
C LEU A 13 -18.11 -6.19 -16.23
N LEU A 14 -18.72 -5.32 -15.43
CA LEU A 14 -18.70 -5.41 -13.98
C LEU A 14 -19.46 -6.65 -13.50
N LEU A 15 -20.66 -6.89 -14.04
CA LEU A 15 -21.44 -8.09 -13.74
C LEU A 15 -20.66 -9.36 -14.15
N ALA A 16 -20.05 -9.38 -15.33
CA ALA A 16 -19.22 -10.50 -15.76
C ALA A 16 -18.04 -10.77 -14.81
N ARG A 17 -17.38 -9.71 -14.30
CA ARG A 17 -16.32 -9.83 -13.28
C ARG A 17 -16.84 -10.38 -11.96
N LEU A 18 -18.00 -9.91 -11.49
CA LEU A 18 -18.63 -10.43 -10.28
C LEU A 18 -18.98 -11.91 -10.45
N LEU A 19 -19.62 -12.28 -11.56
CA LEU A 19 -19.95 -13.68 -11.88
C LEU A 19 -18.70 -14.55 -11.97
N ALA A 20 -17.62 -14.05 -12.57
CA ALA A 20 -16.34 -14.76 -12.63
C ALA A 20 -15.73 -14.99 -11.23
N ALA A 21 -15.92 -14.06 -10.28
CA ALA A 21 -15.50 -14.23 -8.90
C ALA A 21 -16.32 -15.29 -8.13
N PHE A 22 -17.54 -15.59 -8.58
CA PHE A 22 -18.37 -16.66 -8.02
C PHE A 22 -18.13 -18.04 -8.66
N LEU A 23 -17.32 -18.12 -9.72
CA LEU A 23 -16.95 -19.41 -10.31
C LEU A 23 -16.03 -20.18 -9.34
N PRO A 24 -16.10 -21.52 -9.33
CA PRO A 24 -15.18 -22.33 -8.53
C PRO A 24 -13.74 -22.07 -8.99
N GLY A 25 -12.97 -21.42 -8.11
CA GLY A 25 -11.55 -21.17 -8.31
C GLY A 25 -10.71 -22.16 -7.52
N TYR A 26 -9.53 -22.51 -8.07
CA TYR A 26 -8.51 -23.22 -7.31
C TYR A 26 -7.64 -22.19 -6.58
N ILE A 27 -7.47 -22.35 -5.26
CA ILE A 27 -6.50 -21.54 -4.51
C ILE A 27 -5.11 -21.99 -4.97
N HIS A 28 -4.31 -21.04 -5.47
CA HIS A 28 -2.95 -21.35 -5.89
C HIS A 28 -2.15 -21.90 -4.71
N PRO A 29 -1.38 -23.00 -4.87
CA PRO A 29 -0.68 -23.66 -3.76
C PRO A 29 0.20 -22.69 -2.99
N ASP A 30 0.99 -21.88 -3.72
CA ASP A 30 1.86 -20.87 -3.11
C ASP A 30 1.11 -19.90 -2.20
N GLU A 31 -0.15 -19.59 -2.47
CA GLU A 31 -0.90 -18.61 -1.70
C GLU A 31 -1.57 -19.22 -0.49
N PHE A 32 -1.91 -20.51 -0.55
CA PHE A 32 -2.29 -21.28 0.62
C PHE A 32 -1.08 -21.44 1.56
N PHE A 33 0.07 -21.81 1.02
CA PHE A 33 1.31 -22.06 1.76
C PHE A 33 1.97 -20.77 2.30
N GLN A 34 1.82 -19.63 1.62
CA GLN A 34 2.44 -18.35 2.05
C GLN A 34 1.52 -17.46 2.90
N SER A 35 0.28 -17.86 3.19
CA SER A 35 -0.64 -17.04 3.99
C SER A 35 -1.50 -17.87 4.98
N PRO A 36 -2.62 -18.52 4.59
CA PRO A 36 -3.44 -19.29 5.52
C PRO A 36 -2.66 -20.35 6.31
N GLU A 37 -1.84 -21.17 5.66
CA GLU A 37 -1.14 -22.27 6.33
C GLU A 37 -0.21 -21.76 7.44
N ILE A 38 0.64 -20.77 7.13
CA ILE A 38 1.53 -20.15 8.12
C ILE A 38 0.76 -19.60 9.32
N THR A 39 -0.29 -18.80 9.06
CA THR A 39 -1.08 -18.21 10.15
C THR A 39 -1.89 -19.23 10.94
N ALA A 40 -2.30 -20.34 10.32
CA ALA A 40 -2.97 -21.44 11.01
C ALA A 40 -2.02 -22.14 11.98
N GLY A 41 -0.75 -22.31 11.60
CA GLY A 41 0.30 -22.77 12.51
C GLY A 41 0.46 -21.86 13.73
N VAL A 42 0.47 -20.54 13.52
CA VAL A 42 0.60 -19.56 14.61
C VAL A 42 -0.61 -19.56 15.55
N VAL A 43 -1.83 -19.51 15.01
CA VAL A 43 -3.06 -19.31 15.80
C VAL A 43 -3.58 -20.60 16.45
N PHE A 44 -3.53 -21.71 15.71
CA PHE A 44 -4.08 -23.00 16.13
C PHE A 44 -3.02 -24.01 16.58
N ALA A 45 -1.72 -23.69 16.48
CA ALA A 45 -0.62 -24.61 16.76
C ALA A 45 -0.71 -25.91 15.94
N TYR A 46 -1.14 -25.79 14.68
CA TYR A 46 -1.17 -26.90 13.75
C TYR A 46 0.23 -27.20 13.22
N ASP A 47 0.48 -28.47 12.92
CA ASP A 47 1.66 -28.89 12.16
C ASP A 47 1.47 -28.45 10.71
N VAL A 48 2.31 -27.53 10.25
CA VAL A 48 2.17 -26.84 8.98
C VAL A 48 3.51 -26.80 8.26
N PHE A 49 3.46 -26.81 6.92
CA PHE A 49 4.67 -26.64 6.14
C PHE A 49 5.10 -25.17 6.16
N THR A 50 6.32 -24.90 6.63
CA THR A 50 6.91 -23.55 6.60
C THR A 50 7.73 -23.37 5.32
N PRO A 51 7.31 -22.51 4.38
CA PRO A 51 8.10 -22.23 3.19
C PRO A 51 9.43 -21.54 3.55
N TRP A 52 10.42 -21.68 2.68
CA TRP A 52 11.75 -21.07 2.83
C TRP A 52 11.69 -19.55 3.08
N GLU A 53 10.66 -18.86 2.54
CA GLU A 53 10.47 -17.42 2.72
C GLU A 53 10.23 -17.00 4.18
N PHE A 54 9.69 -17.93 4.98
CA PHE A 54 9.41 -17.78 6.41
C PHE A 54 10.39 -18.56 7.29
N SER A 55 11.53 -19.02 6.74
CA SER A 55 12.58 -19.65 7.55
C SER A 55 13.23 -18.62 8.48
N PRO A 56 13.43 -18.92 9.78
CA PRO A 56 14.20 -18.06 10.69
C PRO A 56 15.63 -17.80 10.21
N GLU A 57 16.24 -18.74 9.47
CA GLU A 57 17.59 -18.60 8.94
C GLU A 57 17.68 -17.54 7.85
N GLN A 58 16.60 -17.36 7.08
CA GLN A 58 16.53 -16.41 5.97
C GLN A 58 15.14 -15.78 5.86
N PRO A 59 14.79 -14.89 6.82
CA PRO A 59 13.47 -14.29 6.86
C PRO A 59 13.33 -13.27 5.73
N SER A 60 12.56 -13.64 4.70
CA SER A 60 12.45 -12.89 3.44
C SER A 60 11.01 -12.49 3.11
N ARG A 61 10.02 -12.89 3.90
CA ARG A 61 8.65 -12.39 3.81
C ARG A 61 8.14 -11.90 5.17
N SER A 62 7.49 -10.74 5.15
CA SER A 62 6.83 -10.19 6.34
C SER A 62 5.60 -11.00 6.71
N ILE A 63 5.40 -11.26 8.00
CA ILE A 63 4.21 -11.94 8.52
C ILE A 63 3.02 -10.98 8.68
N VAL A 64 3.27 -9.66 8.68
CA VAL A 64 2.28 -8.64 9.03
C VAL A 64 1.01 -8.76 8.17
N LEU A 65 1.15 -8.79 6.85
CA LEU A 65 -0.01 -8.85 5.94
C LEU A 65 -0.72 -10.20 5.98
N PRO A 66 -0.03 -11.35 5.92
CA PRO A 66 -0.66 -12.66 6.19
C PRO A 66 -1.44 -12.66 7.50
N TYR A 67 -0.85 -12.16 8.58
CA TYR A 67 -1.50 -12.13 9.89
C TYR A 67 -2.75 -11.22 9.90
N LEU A 68 -2.67 -10.02 9.33
CA LEU A 68 -3.82 -9.12 9.21
C LEU A 68 -4.98 -9.73 8.42
N THR A 69 -4.68 -10.60 7.47
CA THR A 69 -5.64 -11.05 6.48
C THR A 69 -6.21 -12.43 6.73
N THR A 70 -5.43 -13.35 7.30
CA THR A 70 -5.85 -14.71 7.66
C THR A 70 -5.71 -14.97 9.16
N GLY A 71 -4.66 -14.45 9.80
CA GLY A 71 -4.43 -14.59 11.25
C GLY A 71 -5.55 -13.99 12.11
N ILE A 72 -5.91 -12.72 11.90
CA ILE A 72 -7.00 -12.06 12.64
C ILE A 72 -8.33 -12.81 12.46
N PRO A 73 -8.76 -13.17 11.23
CA PRO A 73 -9.95 -14.01 11.06
C PRO A 73 -9.87 -15.35 11.80
N PHE A 74 -8.71 -16.00 11.86
CA PHE A 74 -8.53 -17.24 12.63
C PHE A 74 -8.65 -17.02 14.13
N GLU A 75 -8.12 -15.93 14.68
CA GLU A 75 -8.29 -15.58 16.09
C GLU A 75 -9.76 -15.29 16.42
N LEU A 76 -10.45 -14.56 15.55
CA LEU A 76 -11.90 -14.33 15.69
C LEU A 76 -12.69 -15.63 15.60
N LEU A 77 -12.30 -16.56 14.74
CA LEU A 77 -12.90 -17.88 14.63
C LEU A 77 -12.67 -18.71 15.89
N LYS A 78 -11.46 -18.67 16.45
CA LYS A 78 -11.10 -19.32 17.72
C LYS A 78 -11.96 -18.79 18.87
N LEU A 79 -12.06 -17.47 19.00
CA LEU A 79 -12.91 -16.79 19.97
C LEU A 79 -14.38 -17.17 19.79
N ALA A 80 -14.89 -17.14 18.56
CA ALA A 80 -16.27 -17.54 18.26
C ALA A 80 -16.53 -19.00 18.64
N GLY A 81 -15.59 -19.90 18.38
CA GLY A 81 -15.65 -21.31 18.79
C GLY A 81 -15.68 -21.49 20.31
N GLU A 82 -14.86 -20.73 21.05
CA GLU A 82 -14.85 -20.74 22.52
C GLU A 82 -16.16 -20.20 23.11
N LEU A 83 -16.69 -19.11 22.56
CA LEU A 83 -17.99 -18.56 22.97
C LEU A 83 -19.12 -19.55 22.66
N ALA A 84 -19.12 -20.18 21.48
CA ALA A 84 -20.15 -21.14 21.11
C ALA A 84 -20.13 -22.38 22.02
N LYS A 85 -18.95 -22.85 22.47
CA LYS A 85 -18.83 -23.88 23.52
C LYS A 85 -19.44 -23.41 24.84
N LYS A 86 -19.10 -22.20 25.28
CA LYS A 86 -19.56 -21.62 26.56
C LYS A 86 -21.09 -21.50 26.63
N TYR A 87 -21.73 -21.17 25.52
CA TYR A 87 -23.19 -21.01 25.43
C TYR A 87 -23.93 -22.26 24.91
N GLY A 88 -23.24 -23.40 24.76
CA GLY A 88 -23.87 -24.68 24.43
C GLY A 88 -24.35 -24.82 22.98
N PHE A 89 -23.84 -23.99 22.04
CA PHE A 89 -24.23 -24.05 20.63
C PHE A 89 -23.61 -25.24 19.86
N PHE A 90 -22.60 -25.93 20.40
CA PHE A 90 -21.99 -27.11 19.77
C PHE A 90 -21.90 -28.32 20.70
N ALA A 91 -22.66 -29.37 20.36
CA ALA A 91 -22.40 -30.74 20.79
C ALA A 91 -21.29 -31.33 19.90
N SER A 92 -20.19 -31.77 20.51
CA SER A 92 -19.18 -32.72 20.01
C SER A 92 -19.08 -32.94 18.48
N GLN A 93 -18.03 -32.40 17.82
CA GLN A 93 -17.15 -33.10 16.84
C GLN A 93 -16.33 -32.18 15.91
N PHE A 94 -16.53 -30.86 15.92
CA PHE A 94 -15.80 -29.94 15.01
C PHE A 94 -14.63 -29.18 15.67
N LEU A 95 -14.04 -29.73 16.72
CA LEU A 95 -13.01 -29.02 17.48
C LEU A 95 -11.61 -29.33 16.98
N ILE A 96 -11.06 -28.33 16.29
CA ILE A 96 -9.66 -27.88 16.36
C ILE A 96 -9.00 -28.49 17.60
N LYS A 97 -8.20 -29.54 17.40
CA LYS A 97 -7.36 -30.10 18.46
C LYS A 97 -6.38 -29.02 18.86
N SER A 98 -6.61 -28.35 19.99
CA SER A 98 -5.54 -27.62 20.66
C SER A 98 -4.59 -28.67 21.22
N ASN A 99 -3.53 -29.00 20.48
CA ASN A 99 -2.46 -29.78 21.06
C ASN A 99 -1.84 -28.95 22.17
N GLN A 100 -2.00 -29.45 23.40
CA GLN A 100 -1.27 -29.00 24.57
C GLN A 100 0.23 -29.05 24.26
N VAL A 101 0.91 -27.98 24.65
CA VAL A 101 2.36 -27.79 24.60
C VAL A 101 3.08 -29.05 25.12
N SER A 102 3.92 -29.64 24.28
CA SER A 102 5.01 -30.52 24.67
C SER A 102 6.17 -30.26 23.72
N THR A 103 7.31 -29.89 24.30
CA THR A 103 8.63 -29.61 23.72
C THR A 103 8.97 -30.27 22.36
N PRO A 104 9.76 -29.62 21.49
CA PRO A 104 10.04 -30.12 20.15
C PRO A 104 10.95 -31.36 20.19
N PRO A 105 10.67 -32.42 19.42
CA PRO A 105 11.69 -33.39 19.05
C PRO A 105 12.30 -33.04 17.68
N MET A 106 13.62 -33.23 17.62
CA MET A 106 14.48 -33.17 16.43
C MET A 106 13.96 -34.03 15.25
N PRO A 107 14.38 -33.71 14.01
CA PRO A 107 13.77 -34.28 12.82
C PRO A 107 14.24 -35.73 12.61
N SER A 108 13.28 -36.63 12.41
CA SER A 108 13.57 -37.95 11.85
C SER A 108 12.69 -38.21 10.64
N SER A 109 13.38 -38.70 9.61
CA SER A 109 12.95 -39.08 8.28
C SER A 109 11.69 -39.96 8.23
N SER A 110 10.72 -39.60 7.38
CA SER A 110 10.44 -40.30 6.10
C SER A 110 9.03 -39.98 5.56
N PRO A 111 8.83 -40.06 4.23
CA PRO A 111 7.66 -39.50 3.54
C PRO A 111 6.54 -40.54 3.31
N ASN A 112 5.34 -40.03 3.04
CA ASN A 112 4.12 -40.71 2.62
C ASN A 112 3.25 -41.29 3.75
N ALA A 113 2.13 -40.63 4.02
CA ALA A 113 0.80 -41.16 3.70
C ALA A 113 -0.31 -40.18 4.10
N LEU A 114 -1.36 -40.15 3.26
CA LEU A 114 -2.75 -39.72 3.50
C LEU A 114 -3.22 -38.42 2.85
N LEU A 115 -3.22 -38.45 1.52
CA LEU A 115 -4.42 -38.12 0.75
C LEU A 115 -5.59 -38.98 1.23
N SER A 116 -6.54 -38.41 1.98
CA SER A 116 -8.00 -38.63 1.89
C SER A 116 -8.69 -38.38 3.23
N SER A 117 -9.32 -37.22 3.37
CA SER A 117 -10.68 -37.15 3.91
C SER A 117 -11.25 -35.75 3.67
N VAL A 118 -12.21 -35.73 2.76
CA VAL A 118 -13.06 -34.62 2.36
C VAL A 118 -13.79 -34.02 3.56
N SER A 119 -13.82 -32.69 3.64
CA SER A 119 -15.06 -31.95 3.87
C SER A 119 -14.98 -30.58 3.17
N PRO A 120 -15.96 -30.24 2.31
CA PRO A 120 -16.02 -28.97 1.62
C PRO A 120 -16.78 -27.97 2.50
N SER A 121 -16.12 -26.92 2.96
CA SER A 121 -16.83 -25.75 3.48
C SER A 121 -16.62 -24.59 2.52
N LEU A 122 -17.65 -24.34 1.71
CA LEU A 122 -17.84 -23.10 1.00
C LEU A 122 -17.68 -21.92 1.98
N SER A 123 -16.77 -21.01 1.68
CA SER A 123 -16.88 -19.62 2.08
C SER A 123 -16.75 -18.74 0.82
N PRO A 124 -17.87 -18.18 0.32
CA PRO A 124 -17.84 -17.23 -0.77
C PRO A 124 -17.43 -15.88 -0.21
N HIS A 125 -16.16 -15.50 -0.35
CA HIS A 125 -15.74 -14.13 -0.06
C HIS A 125 -15.68 -13.32 -1.36
N PRO A 126 -16.56 -12.31 -1.54
CA PRO A 126 -16.37 -11.34 -2.62
C PRO A 126 -15.05 -10.60 -2.36
N SER A 127 -14.16 -10.54 -3.35
CA SER A 127 -12.98 -9.67 -3.27
C SER A 127 -13.43 -8.21 -3.45
N PRO A 128 -13.40 -7.34 -2.44
CA PRO A 128 -13.85 -5.95 -2.56
C PRO A 128 -12.95 -5.09 -3.45
N SER A 129 -11.83 -5.63 -3.93
CA SER A 129 -10.74 -4.90 -4.60
C SER A 129 -11.08 -4.35 -6.00
N SER A 130 -12.05 -4.94 -6.72
CA SER A 130 -12.44 -4.44 -8.05
C SER A 130 -13.30 -3.18 -7.95
N THR A 131 -14.26 -3.18 -7.03
CA THR A 131 -15.22 -2.08 -6.85
C THR A 131 -14.56 -0.85 -6.23
N THR A 132 -13.60 -1.05 -5.32
CA THR A 132 -12.85 0.07 -4.69
C THR A 132 -11.93 0.78 -5.69
N LYS A 133 -11.31 0.04 -6.62
CA LYS A 133 -10.52 0.63 -7.72
C LYS A 133 -11.37 1.48 -8.64
N ASP A 134 -12.53 0.98 -9.06
CA ASP A 134 -13.44 1.71 -9.93
C ASP A 134 -13.90 3.04 -9.26
N ASP A 135 -14.17 3.04 -7.94
CA ASP A 135 -14.49 4.25 -7.17
C ASP A 135 -13.31 5.25 -7.13
N SER A 136 -12.07 4.75 -6.99
CA SER A 136 -10.89 5.62 -6.99
C SER A 136 -10.68 6.31 -8.34
N VAL A 137 -10.93 5.63 -9.47
CA VAL A 137 -10.86 6.20 -10.82
C VAL A 137 -11.94 7.26 -11.02
N ILE A 138 -13.17 7.01 -10.56
CA ILE A 138 -14.28 7.97 -10.62
C ILE A 138 -13.95 9.25 -9.84
N ARG A 139 -13.39 9.11 -8.63
CA ARG A 139 -13.00 10.26 -7.79
C ARG A 139 -11.82 11.02 -8.39
N LEU A 140 -10.79 10.32 -8.87
CA LEU A 140 -9.62 10.93 -9.52
C LEU A 140 -10.05 11.75 -10.74
N HIS A 141 -10.99 11.21 -11.51
CA HIS A 141 -11.56 11.85 -12.69
C HIS A 141 -12.39 13.09 -12.37
N GLY A 142 -13.22 13.05 -11.31
CA GLY A 142 -14.09 14.16 -10.92
C GLY A 142 -13.36 15.46 -10.54
N LEU A 143 -12.06 15.42 -10.22
CA LEU A 143 -11.30 16.59 -9.78
C LEU A 143 -10.23 17.10 -10.75
N THR A 144 -9.81 16.34 -11.77
CA THR A 144 -8.84 16.84 -12.79
C THR A 144 -9.49 17.76 -13.84
N GLY A 145 -10.75 18.17 -13.65
CA GLY A 145 -11.51 18.93 -14.65
C GLY A 145 -11.69 18.20 -15.99
N GLY A 146 -11.51 16.87 -15.99
CA GLY A 146 -11.48 16.03 -17.18
C GLY A 146 -12.87 15.51 -17.59
N ARG A 147 -13.03 15.23 -18.88
CA ARG A 147 -14.23 14.64 -19.55
C ARG A 147 -14.49 13.20 -19.11
N ASP A 148 -15.75 12.83 -18.83
CA ASP A 148 -16.31 11.48 -18.63
C ASP A 148 -15.34 10.40 -18.08
N PRO A 149 -15.54 9.84 -16.86
CA PRO A 149 -14.65 8.80 -16.29
C PRO A 149 -14.73 7.46 -17.04
N LEU A 150 -15.75 7.35 -17.88
CA LEU A 150 -16.22 6.14 -18.49
C LEU A 150 -15.21 5.45 -19.42
N PRO A 151 -14.38 6.15 -20.22
CA PRO A 151 -13.32 5.51 -21.02
C PRO A 151 -12.23 4.87 -20.17
N ALA A 152 -11.84 5.49 -19.05
CA ALA A 152 -10.84 4.92 -18.14
C ALA A 152 -11.39 3.68 -17.42
N LEU A 153 -12.65 3.76 -16.96
CA LEU A 153 -13.37 2.60 -16.39
C LEU A 153 -13.56 1.48 -17.42
N LEU A 154 -13.87 1.82 -18.68
CA LEU A 154 -13.99 0.84 -19.76
C LEU A 154 -12.64 0.18 -20.08
N ALA A 155 -11.55 0.92 -20.11
CA ALA A 155 -10.21 0.36 -20.31
C ALA A 155 -9.79 -0.54 -19.14
N LEU A 156 -10.08 -0.15 -17.90
CA LEU A 156 -9.79 -0.97 -16.72
C LEU A 156 -10.66 -2.23 -16.70
N SER A 157 -11.96 -2.09 -17.00
CA SER A 157 -12.95 -3.17 -16.93
C SER A 157 -12.83 -4.22 -18.03
N SER A 158 -12.33 -3.82 -19.20
CA SER A 158 -12.07 -4.72 -20.33
C SER A 158 -10.67 -5.34 -20.31
N SER A 159 -9.81 -4.92 -19.38
CA SER A 159 -8.43 -5.41 -19.31
C SER A 159 -8.36 -6.86 -18.84
N HIS A 160 -7.82 -7.72 -19.70
CA HIS A 160 -7.50 -9.11 -19.36
C HIS A 160 -6.57 -9.20 -18.15
N VAL A 161 -5.61 -8.28 -18.04
CA VAL A 161 -4.69 -8.21 -16.89
C VAL A 161 -5.47 -7.97 -15.61
N MET A 162 -6.43 -7.05 -15.62
CA MET A 162 -7.26 -6.80 -14.43
C MET A 162 -8.12 -8.01 -14.08
N LEU A 163 -8.71 -8.68 -15.07
CA LEU A 163 -9.47 -9.90 -14.83
C LEU A 163 -8.57 -10.99 -14.21
N ILE A 164 -7.42 -11.29 -14.83
CA ILE A 164 -6.51 -12.33 -14.33
C ILE A 164 -5.93 -11.96 -12.96
N TYR A 165 -5.48 -10.72 -12.78
CA TYR A 165 -4.89 -10.23 -11.53
C TYR A 165 -5.87 -10.29 -10.35
N HIS A 166 -7.16 -10.08 -10.60
CA HIS A 166 -8.22 -10.17 -9.60
C HIS A 166 -8.84 -11.58 -9.46
N THR A 167 -8.63 -12.47 -10.42
CA THR A 167 -8.94 -13.92 -10.27
C THR A 167 -7.81 -14.71 -9.61
N ARG A 168 -6.61 -14.13 -9.53
CA ARG A 168 -5.43 -14.60 -8.78
C ARG A 168 -5.30 -13.70 -7.51
N PRO A 169 -4.38 -13.93 -6.56
CA PRO A 169 -4.68 -14.46 -5.23
C PRO A 169 -4.77 -13.36 -4.14
N PHE A 170 -4.87 -13.77 -2.86
CA PHE A 170 -5.07 -12.89 -1.71
C PHE A 170 -4.04 -11.74 -1.65
N SER A 171 -2.75 -12.04 -1.90
CA SER A 171 -1.68 -11.04 -1.89
C SER A 171 -1.86 -9.96 -2.97
N ASN A 172 -2.26 -10.35 -4.19
CA ASN A 172 -2.51 -9.41 -5.29
C ASN A 172 -3.73 -8.52 -5.01
N ALA A 173 -4.75 -9.06 -4.32
CA ALA A 173 -5.90 -8.30 -3.87
C ALA A 173 -5.53 -7.28 -2.77
N VAL A 174 -4.62 -7.64 -1.86
CA VAL A 174 -4.09 -6.73 -0.83
C VAL A 174 -3.32 -5.57 -1.46
N GLU A 175 -2.36 -5.86 -2.35
CA GLU A 175 -1.61 -4.81 -3.08
C GLU A 175 -2.54 -3.89 -3.86
N SER A 176 -3.58 -4.47 -4.47
CA SER A 176 -4.62 -3.74 -5.19
C SER A 176 -5.39 -2.77 -4.28
N VAL A 177 -5.75 -3.22 -3.07
CA VAL A 177 -6.41 -2.39 -2.06
C VAL A 177 -5.48 -1.31 -1.55
N LEU A 178 -4.22 -1.64 -1.24
CA LEU A 178 -3.22 -0.68 -0.79
C LEU A 178 -2.97 0.41 -1.84
N LEU A 179 -2.82 0.05 -3.12
CA LEU A 179 -2.67 1.02 -4.21
C LEU A 179 -3.89 1.94 -4.33
N THR A 180 -5.10 1.37 -4.20
CA THR A 180 -6.35 2.15 -4.22
C THR A 180 -6.42 3.12 -3.06
N LEU A 181 -6.04 2.68 -1.86
CA LEU A 181 -5.93 3.53 -0.67
C LEU A 181 -4.89 4.63 -0.88
N SER A 182 -3.75 4.34 -1.52
CA SER A 182 -2.75 5.36 -1.85
C SER A 182 -3.34 6.46 -2.75
N PHE A 183 -4.10 6.09 -3.80
CA PHE A 183 -4.80 7.08 -4.64
C PHE A 183 -5.83 7.88 -3.85
N TYR A 184 -6.63 7.22 -3.02
CA TYR A 184 -7.63 7.89 -2.18
C TYR A 184 -6.99 8.88 -1.18
N LEU A 185 -5.90 8.49 -0.52
CA LEU A 185 -5.22 9.33 0.46
C LEU A 185 -4.50 10.51 -0.21
N LEU A 186 -3.84 10.28 -1.36
CA LEU A 186 -3.27 11.35 -2.17
C LEU A 186 -4.35 12.35 -2.59
N PHE A 187 -5.51 11.86 -3.01
CA PHE A 187 -6.66 12.68 -3.38
C PHE A 187 -7.19 13.52 -2.21
N ARG A 188 -7.30 12.93 -1.02
CA ARG A 188 -7.74 13.65 0.18
C ARG A 188 -6.73 14.73 0.58
N ALA A 189 -5.45 14.44 0.47
CA ALA A 189 -4.38 15.43 0.66
C ALA A 189 -4.48 16.56 -0.37
N SER A 190 -4.66 16.25 -1.66
CA SER A 190 -4.73 17.24 -2.75
C SER A 190 -6.01 18.07 -2.75
N THR A 191 -7.16 17.51 -2.40
CA THR A 191 -8.43 18.27 -2.30
C THR A 191 -8.33 19.35 -1.24
N SER A 192 -7.74 18.97 -0.12
CA SER A 192 -7.52 19.87 0.99
C SER A 192 -6.52 20.97 0.60
N TYR A 193 -5.58 20.70 -0.32
CA TYR A 193 -4.73 21.72 -0.94
C TYR A 193 -5.52 22.76 -1.72
N SER A 194 -6.36 22.31 -2.64
CA SER A 194 -7.12 23.21 -3.52
C SER A 194 -8.06 24.14 -2.73
N ILE A 195 -8.67 23.65 -1.65
CA ILE A 195 -9.54 24.47 -0.78
C ILE A 195 -8.77 25.61 -0.12
N LYS A 196 -7.57 25.33 0.42
CA LYS A 196 -6.72 26.35 1.06
C LYS A 196 -6.20 27.38 0.08
N VAL A 197 -5.77 26.96 -1.12
CA VAL A 197 -5.34 27.88 -2.18
C VAL A 197 -6.50 28.79 -2.59
N SER A 198 -7.68 28.22 -2.83
CA SER A 198 -8.87 28.99 -3.21
C SER A 198 -9.26 30.00 -2.12
N ALA A 199 -9.20 29.62 -0.83
CA ALA A 199 -9.48 30.52 0.29
C ALA A 199 -8.48 31.69 0.37
N ARG A 200 -7.17 31.43 0.11
CA ARG A 200 -6.13 32.45 0.08
C ARG A 200 -6.33 33.44 -1.07
N THR A 201 -6.73 32.96 -2.25
CA THR A 201 -7.02 33.80 -3.41
C THR A 201 -8.26 34.66 -3.17
N THR A 202 -9.34 34.12 -2.58
CA THR A 202 -10.55 34.89 -2.26
C THR A 202 -10.33 35.92 -1.15
N GLY A 203 -9.53 35.59 -0.13
CA GLY A 203 -9.16 36.52 0.94
C GLY A 203 -8.30 37.67 0.42
N ALA A 204 -7.31 37.37 -0.42
CA ALA A 204 -6.47 38.39 -1.07
C ALA A 204 -7.28 39.29 -2.02
N ALA A 205 -8.22 38.73 -2.79
CA ALA A 205 -9.11 39.50 -3.66
C ALA A 205 -10.04 40.44 -2.86
N SER A 206 -10.54 39.98 -1.71
CA SER A 206 -11.35 40.82 -0.80
C SER A 206 -10.56 41.93 -0.13
N ALA A 207 -9.27 41.71 0.18
CA ALA A 207 -8.40 42.71 0.76
C ALA A 207 -7.99 43.80 -0.26
N VAL A 208 -7.79 43.42 -1.53
CA VAL A 208 -7.45 44.35 -2.62
C VAL A 208 -8.67 45.16 -3.10
N ALA A 209 -9.89 44.61 -2.98
CA ALA A 209 -11.11 45.28 -3.42
C ALA A 209 -11.57 46.46 -2.55
N GLY A 210 -10.91 46.76 -1.42
CA GLY A 210 -11.12 48.01 -0.67
C GLY A 210 -12.54 48.23 -0.13
N THR A 211 -13.42 47.23 -0.11
CA THR A 211 -14.73 47.35 0.53
C THR A 211 -14.57 47.16 2.02
N ALA A 212 -14.35 48.27 2.73
CA ALA A 212 -14.53 48.34 4.17
C ALA A 212 -15.93 47.82 4.51
N ALA A 213 -15.99 46.66 5.16
CA ALA A 213 -17.23 46.20 5.79
C ALA A 213 -17.64 47.24 6.84
N PRO A 214 -18.92 47.63 6.91
CA PRO A 214 -19.38 48.60 7.90
C PRO A 214 -19.25 47.98 9.30
N ASN A 215 -18.50 48.68 10.14
CA ASN A 215 -18.32 48.55 11.59
C ASN A 215 -19.18 47.48 12.30
N GLY A 216 -18.55 46.48 12.92
CA GLY A 216 -19.26 45.63 13.88
C GLY A 216 -18.57 44.35 14.40
N TYR A 217 -17.51 43.83 13.75
CA TYR A 217 -16.86 42.57 14.16
C TYR A 217 -15.34 42.64 13.94
N GLY A 218 -14.66 43.48 14.73
CA GLY A 218 -13.29 43.93 14.46
C GLY A 218 -12.15 43.17 15.15
N GLU A 219 -12.42 42.21 16.03
CA GLU A 219 -11.36 41.54 16.82
C GLU A 219 -11.25 40.03 16.55
N ASP A 220 -12.37 39.36 16.22
CA ASP A 220 -12.37 37.91 15.93
C ASP A 220 -11.80 37.57 14.54
N ALA A 221 -11.90 38.47 13.57
CA ALA A 221 -11.39 38.25 12.22
C ALA A 221 -9.87 38.49 12.10
N ARG A 222 -9.31 39.41 12.90
CA ARG A 222 -7.85 39.67 12.93
C ARG A 222 -7.09 38.57 13.68
N SER A 223 -7.68 38.01 14.73
CA SER A 223 -7.14 36.83 15.42
C SER A 223 -7.29 35.53 14.60
N ALA A 224 -8.28 35.45 13.70
CA ALA A 224 -8.37 34.38 12.71
C ALA A 224 -7.33 34.49 11.59
N ASP A 225 -6.95 35.72 11.18
CA ASP A 225 -5.93 35.98 10.15
C ASP A 225 -4.49 35.78 10.70
N GLU A 226 -4.24 36.15 11.97
CA GLU A 226 -2.99 35.82 12.67
C GLU A 226 -2.83 34.31 12.93
N ASN A 227 -3.92 33.58 13.14
CA ASN A 227 -3.91 32.11 13.20
C ASN A 227 -3.86 31.45 11.80
N ALA A 228 -4.27 32.13 10.73
CA ALA A 228 -4.13 31.68 9.35
C ALA A 228 -2.70 31.92 8.79
N GLY A 229 -2.00 32.92 9.32
CA GLY A 229 -0.60 33.23 9.04
C GLY A 229 0.42 32.40 9.84
N GLN A 230 -0.03 31.61 10.83
CA GLN A 230 0.83 30.65 11.51
C GLN A 230 1.10 29.45 10.61
N SER A 231 2.39 29.15 10.46
CA SER A 231 3.06 28.09 9.72
C SER A 231 2.69 26.68 10.16
N GLY A 232 1.40 26.38 10.26
CA GLY A 232 0.88 25.04 10.48
C GLY A 232 1.05 24.22 9.21
N GLY A 233 2.05 23.35 9.24
CA GLY A 233 2.36 22.40 8.18
C GLY A 233 1.10 21.78 7.59
N PHE A 234 1.12 21.73 6.28
CA PHE A 234 0.03 21.29 5.46
C PHE A 234 -0.19 19.77 5.68
N PHE A 235 -1.38 19.38 6.15
CA PHE A 235 -1.85 17.98 6.20
C PHE A 235 -0.96 16.96 6.89
N ALA A 236 -1.09 16.78 8.21
CA ALA A 236 -0.45 15.65 8.89
C ALA A 236 -1.17 14.30 8.70
N PRO A 237 -2.49 14.12 8.95
CA PRO A 237 -3.02 12.75 9.09
C PRO A 237 -3.08 11.97 7.77
N TRP A 238 -3.43 12.62 6.66
CA TRP A 238 -3.57 11.94 5.36
C TRP A 238 -2.23 11.56 4.73
N THR A 239 -1.20 12.39 4.92
CA THR A 239 0.16 12.15 4.42
C THR A 239 0.88 11.12 5.28
N ILE A 240 0.68 11.14 6.60
CA ILE A 240 1.13 10.08 7.51
C ILE A 240 0.47 8.75 7.12
N ALA A 241 -0.85 8.74 6.91
CA ALA A 241 -1.56 7.55 6.46
C ALA A 241 -1.09 7.07 5.07
N LEU A 242 -0.79 8.00 4.15
CA LEU A 242 -0.19 7.64 2.85
C LEU A 242 1.16 6.95 3.03
N GLY A 243 1.98 7.46 3.95
CA GLY A 243 3.25 6.85 4.34
C GLY A 243 3.07 5.46 4.96
N TRP A 244 2.06 5.25 5.81
CA TRP A 244 1.70 3.93 6.34
C TRP A 244 1.36 2.94 5.23
N VAL A 245 0.55 3.35 4.27
CA VAL A 245 0.16 2.48 3.15
C VAL A 245 1.36 2.13 2.27
N PHE A 246 2.27 3.08 2.00
CA PHE A 246 3.50 2.80 1.25
C PHE A 246 4.43 1.82 1.98
N ALA A 247 4.60 1.98 3.30
CA ALA A 247 5.37 1.03 4.11
C ALA A 247 4.72 -0.36 4.11
N LEU A 248 3.42 -0.47 4.39
CA LEU A 248 2.70 -1.75 4.35
C LEU A 248 2.80 -2.43 2.98
N GLY A 249 2.70 -1.67 1.90
CA GLY A 249 2.88 -2.20 0.55
C GLY A 249 4.29 -2.73 0.31
N PHE A 250 5.32 -2.00 0.74
CA PHE A 250 6.72 -2.43 0.65
C PHE A 250 6.99 -3.73 1.42
N PHE A 251 6.43 -3.86 2.63
CA PHE A 251 6.53 -5.08 3.45
C PHE A 251 5.66 -6.23 2.93
N SER A 252 4.54 -5.92 2.27
CA SER A 252 3.73 -6.93 1.58
C SER A 252 4.53 -7.57 0.45
N ARG A 253 5.10 -6.76 -0.45
CA ARG A 253 6.01 -7.18 -1.52
C ARG A 253 6.89 -6.02 -1.97
N ILE A 254 8.15 -6.30 -2.26
CA ILE A 254 9.10 -5.31 -2.78
C ILE A 254 8.66 -4.70 -4.12
N THR A 255 7.88 -5.45 -4.92
CA THR A 255 7.30 -4.98 -6.20
C THR A 255 6.32 -3.84 -6.02
N PHE A 256 5.74 -3.66 -4.83
CA PHE A 256 4.80 -2.56 -4.56
C PHE A 256 5.44 -1.18 -4.74
N VAL A 257 6.77 -1.05 -4.61
CA VAL A 257 7.49 0.19 -4.91
C VAL A 257 7.17 0.68 -6.33
N LEU A 258 7.07 -0.24 -7.30
CA LEU A 258 6.75 0.10 -8.68
C LEU A 258 5.29 0.56 -8.84
N TYR A 259 4.36 0.01 -8.05
CA TYR A 259 2.95 0.42 -8.04
C TYR A 259 2.73 1.75 -7.34
N GLY A 260 3.40 1.99 -6.21
CA GLY A 260 3.34 3.24 -5.46
C GLY A 260 4.12 4.39 -6.11
N PHE A 261 5.10 4.11 -6.97
CA PHE A 261 5.98 5.11 -7.56
C PHE A 261 5.24 6.26 -8.29
N PRO A 262 4.26 6.01 -9.19
CA PRO A 262 3.50 7.08 -9.83
C PRO A 262 2.75 7.97 -8.83
N VAL A 263 2.21 7.38 -7.75
CA VAL A 263 1.53 8.11 -6.68
C VAL A 263 2.52 8.98 -5.90
N GLY A 264 3.70 8.45 -5.59
CA GLY A 264 4.78 9.20 -4.94
C GLY A 264 5.29 10.36 -5.80
N LEU A 265 5.42 10.16 -7.11
CA LEU A 265 5.81 11.23 -8.04
C LEU A 265 4.75 12.32 -8.13
N ALA A 266 3.47 11.94 -8.19
CA ALA A 266 2.35 12.89 -8.16
C ALA A 266 2.31 13.69 -6.85
N PHE A 267 2.55 13.04 -5.70
CA PHE A 267 2.69 13.71 -4.42
C PHE A 267 3.84 14.73 -4.45
N LEU A 268 5.03 14.31 -4.87
CA LEU A 268 6.21 15.17 -4.95
C LEU A 268 5.97 16.38 -5.85
N TYR A 269 5.32 16.17 -7.01
CA TYR A 269 4.93 17.25 -7.91
C TYR A 269 4.01 18.28 -7.22
N LEU A 270 2.98 17.82 -6.50
CA LEU A 270 2.08 18.70 -5.76
C LEU A 270 2.80 19.46 -4.65
N THR A 271 3.72 18.80 -3.92
CA THR A 271 4.53 19.43 -2.88
C THR A 271 5.46 20.50 -3.45
N ILE A 272 6.13 20.24 -4.56
CA ILE A 272 6.99 21.23 -5.24
C ILE A 272 6.16 22.42 -5.71
N ARG A 273 4.98 22.17 -6.29
CA ARG A 273 4.07 23.22 -6.73
C ARG A 273 3.57 24.08 -5.55
N ASN A 274 3.21 23.45 -4.44
CA ASN A 274 2.82 24.15 -3.21
C ASN A 274 3.93 25.09 -2.71
N ALA A 275 5.17 24.60 -2.70
CA ALA A 275 6.32 25.40 -2.33
C ALA A 275 6.58 26.56 -3.32
N ALA A 276 6.37 26.34 -4.63
CA ALA A 276 6.55 27.36 -5.65
C ALA A 276 5.51 28.49 -5.55
N GLU A 277 4.26 28.19 -5.20
CA GLU A 277 3.16 29.17 -5.10
C GLU A 277 3.27 30.13 -3.89
N GLN A 278 4.32 30.03 -3.05
CA GLN A 278 4.57 30.95 -1.92
C GLN A 278 5.21 32.30 -2.30
N ASP A 279 5.17 32.71 -3.58
CA ASP A 279 5.87 33.90 -4.13
C ASP A 279 5.31 35.29 -3.69
N GLY A 280 4.68 35.39 -2.53
CA GLY A 280 4.12 36.64 -2.00
C GLY A 280 5.08 37.45 -1.11
N VAL A 281 5.53 38.61 -1.60
CA VAL A 281 5.87 39.85 -0.86
C VAL A 281 7.24 39.96 -0.13
N LEU A 282 8.05 38.91 0.05
CA LEU A 282 9.33 39.02 0.81
C LEU A 282 10.65 38.86 0.01
N MET A 283 11.70 39.53 0.51
CA MET A 283 13.09 39.55 -0.01
C MET A 283 13.74 38.15 -0.17
N HIS A 284 14.66 38.05 -1.14
CA HIS A 284 15.25 36.83 -1.70
C HIS A 284 15.75 35.73 -0.72
N PRO A 285 16.36 36.03 0.46
CA PRO A 285 16.81 34.99 1.40
C PRO A 285 15.68 34.42 2.28
N VAL A 286 14.72 35.24 2.70
CA VAL A 286 13.59 34.79 3.54
C VAL A 286 12.61 33.95 2.71
N LEU A 287 12.44 34.31 1.43
CA LEU A 287 11.64 33.54 0.48
C LEU A 287 12.20 32.12 0.25
N ARG A 288 13.52 31.92 0.30
CA ARG A 288 14.10 30.58 0.19
C ARG A 288 13.79 29.71 1.41
N LEU A 289 13.81 30.30 2.61
CA LEU A 289 13.46 29.59 3.85
C LEU A 289 11.97 29.24 3.91
N SER A 290 11.08 30.13 3.45
CA SER A 290 9.64 29.84 3.42
C SER A 290 9.29 28.72 2.43
N LYS A 291 9.90 28.72 1.25
CA LYS A 291 9.75 27.64 0.25
C LYS A 291 10.22 26.29 0.79
N LEU A 292 11.38 26.25 1.44
CA LEU A 292 11.90 25.04 2.07
C LEU A 292 11.01 24.60 3.23
N GLY A 293 10.51 25.53 4.05
CA GLY A 293 9.58 25.24 5.14
C GLY A 293 8.28 24.61 4.64
N ALA A 294 7.68 25.14 3.57
CA ALA A 294 6.49 24.56 2.95
C ALA A 294 6.74 23.15 2.42
N PHE A 295 7.85 22.95 1.70
CA PHE A 295 8.26 21.64 1.20
C PHE A 295 8.47 20.62 2.33
N LEU A 296 9.23 20.99 3.36
CA LEU A 296 9.50 20.13 4.52
C LEU A 296 8.22 19.82 5.30
N SER A 297 7.28 20.76 5.36
CA SER A 297 6.01 20.54 6.06
C SER A 297 5.16 19.43 5.44
N ASP A 298 5.31 19.16 4.15
CA ASP A 298 4.64 18.07 3.43
C ASP A 298 5.45 16.76 3.48
N ILE A 299 6.78 16.85 3.36
CA ILE A 299 7.67 15.68 3.30
C ILE A 299 7.87 15.03 4.67
N ILE A 300 8.00 15.81 5.75
CA ILE A 300 8.26 15.27 7.09
C ILE A 300 7.13 14.34 7.55
N PRO A 301 5.82 14.69 7.44
CA PRO A 301 4.74 13.78 7.79
C PRO A 301 4.72 12.49 6.97
N LEU A 302 5.01 12.56 5.67
CA LEU A 302 5.10 11.38 4.81
C LEU A 302 6.26 10.47 5.26
N ALA A 303 7.44 11.05 5.47
CA ALA A 303 8.61 10.33 5.94
C ALA A 303 8.37 9.70 7.32
N PHE A 304 7.74 10.44 8.25
CA PHE A 304 7.33 9.92 9.55
C PHE A 304 6.33 8.77 9.44
N GLY A 305 5.35 8.86 8.53
CA GLY A 305 4.44 7.76 8.23
C GLY A 305 5.20 6.51 7.77
N ILE A 306 6.05 6.66 6.75
CA ILE A 306 6.83 5.53 6.22
C ILE A 306 7.69 4.88 7.31
N THR A 307 8.44 5.68 8.07
CA THR A 307 9.37 5.17 9.08
C THR A 307 8.64 4.56 10.29
N SER A 308 7.56 5.19 10.77
CA SER A 308 6.78 4.66 11.90
C SER A 308 6.14 3.31 11.57
N MET A 309 5.53 3.16 10.40
CA MET A 309 4.93 1.89 9.99
C MET A 309 5.98 0.84 9.65
N ALA A 310 7.09 1.22 9.02
CA ALA A 310 8.22 0.30 8.80
C ALA A 310 8.78 -0.22 10.13
N ALA A 311 8.91 0.64 11.15
CA ALA A 311 9.35 0.23 12.48
C ALA A 311 8.40 -0.79 13.11
N VAL A 312 7.07 -0.60 12.97
CA VAL A 312 6.07 -1.59 13.41
C VAL A 312 6.25 -2.92 12.67
N CYS A 313 6.42 -2.89 11.35
CA CYS A 313 6.58 -4.12 10.57
C CYS A 313 7.89 -4.85 10.92
N VAL A 314 9.00 -4.14 11.06
CA VAL A 314 10.29 -4.70 11.50
C VAL A 314 10.15 -5.30 12.89
N LEU A 315 9.49 -4.63 13.82
CA LEU A 315 9.28 -5.14 15.18
C LEU A 315 8.47 -6.45 15.14
N VAL A 316 7.32 -6.45 14.47
CA VAL A 316 6.45 -7.63 14.37
C VAL A 316 7.17 -8.80 13.70
N ASP A 317 7.89 -8.56 12.59
CA ASP A 317 8.65 -9.59 11.90
C ASP A 317 9.78 -10.13 12.79
N SER A 318 10.53 -9.25 13.47
CA SER A 318 11.65 -9.67 14.31
C SER A 318 11.20 -10.52 15.51
N LEU A 319 10.04 -10.22 16.08
CA LEU A 319 9.42 -11.02 17.13
C LEU A 319 8.93 -12.37 16.59
N TYR A 320 8.32 -12.37 15.40
CA TYR A 320 7.82 -13.58 14.76
C TYR A 320 8.95 -14.58 14.43
N PHE A 321 10.08 -14.09 13.91
CA PHE A 321 11.25 -14.94 13.59
C PHE A 321 12.11 -15.28 14.81
N GLY A 322 11.82 -14.72 15.99
CA GLY A 322 12.60 -14.96 17.22
C GLY A 322 13.99 -14.29 17.24
N HIS A 323 14.28 -13.39 16.30
CA HIS A 323 15.52 -12.60 16.29
C HIS A 323 15.52 -11.45 17.30
N LEU A 324 14.34 -11.06 17.76
CA LEU A 324 14.13 -10.10 18.82
C LEU A 324 13.31 -10.75 19.93
N ALA A 325 13.78 -10.62 21.15
CA ALA A 325 13.06 -11.02 22.35
C ALA A 325 12.67 -9.78 23.15
N VAL A 326 11.45 -9.80 23.68
CA VAL A 326 10.98 -8.80 24.63
C VAL A 326 11.38 -9.28 26.02
N LEU A 327 12.17 -8.46 26.71
CA LEU A 327 12.60 -8.69 28.07
C LEU A 327 11.83 -7.76 29.01
N LEU A 328 11.39 -8.30 30.15
CA LEU A 328 10.86 -7.54 31.28
C LEU A 328 11.70 -7.88 32.50
N ALA A 329 12.41 -6.89 33.05
CA ALA A 329 13.36 -7.11 34.14
C ALA A 329 14.32 -8.30 33.85
N ASP A 330 14.89 -8.31 32.63
CA ASP A 330 15.84 -9.32 32.12
C ASP A 330 15.28 -10.75 31.91
N ASN A 331 13.97 -10.96 32.00
CA ASN A 331 13.32 -12.24 31.68
C ASN A 331 12.62 -12.19 30.33
N ILE A 332 12.71 -13.26 29.53
CA ILE A 332 11.97 -13.39 28.26
C ILE A 332 10.48 -13.53 28.58
N VAL A 333 9.67 -12.63 28.04
CA VAL A 333 8.24 -12.48 28.35
C VAL A 333 7.40 -12.81 27.13
N THR A 334 6.31 -13.55 27.33
CA THR A 334 5.33 -13.85 26.28
C THR A 334 4.24 -12.78 26.19
N LEU A 335 3.44 -12.78 25.12
CA LEU A 335 2.35 -11.79 24.96
C LEU A 335 1.33 -11.84 26.11
N SER A 336 1.03 -13.02 26.66
CA SER A 336 0.14 -13.17 27.82
C SER A 336 0.71 -12.55 29.09
N ASP A 337 2.01 -12.68 29.28
CA ASP A 337 2.71 -12.12 30.44
C ASP A 337 2.77 -10.59 30.35
N LEU A 338 2.93 -10.05 29.13
CA LEU A 338 2.88 -8.60 28.86
C LEU A 338 1.49 -8.02 29.13
N ILE A 339 0.43 -8.71 28.71
CA ILE A 339 -0.96 -8.32 29.02
C ILE A 339 -1.23 -8.37 30.53
N ALA A 340 -0.72 -9.41 31.21
CA ALA A 340 -0.84 -9.53 32.67
C ALA A 340 -0.08 -8.40 33.40
N ALA A 341 1.12 -8.04 32.92
CA ALA A 341 1.89 -6.92 33.45
C ALA A 341 1.15 -5.59 33.25
N PHE A 342 0.56 -5.35 32.07
CA PHE A 342 -0.24 -4.14 31.81
C PHE A 342 -1.46 -4.02 32.74
N MET A 343 -2.16 -5.12 33.00
CA MET A 343 -3.37 -5.13 33.83
C MET A 343 -3.08 -4.99 35.33
N ASN A 344 -1.96 -5.57 35.80
CA ASN A 344 -1.66 -5.64 37.23
C ASN A 344 -0.73 -4.51 37.71
N ASP A 345 0.29 -4.16 36.93
CA ASP A 345 1.21 -3.06 37.25
C ASP A 345 1.74 -2.40 35.97
N PRO A 346 1.06 -1.37 35.44
CA PRO A 346 1.46 -0.72 34.18
C PRO A 346 2.82 -0.02 34.26
N LYS A 347 3.36 0.25 35.47
CA LYS A 347 4.69 0.85 35.63
C LYS A 347 5.81 -0.12 35.30
N SER A 348 5.59 -1.43 35.48
CA SER A 348 6.56 -2.48 35.13
C SER A 348 6.93 -2.43 33.63
N LEU A 349 6.04 -1.94 32.78
CA LEU A 349 6.28 -1.77 31.34
C LEU A 349 7.37 -0.74 31.01
N LEU A 350 7.79 0.11 31.96
CA LEU A 350 8.92 1.02 31.77
C LEU A 350 10.27 0.29 31.80
N GLU A 351 10.32 -0.92 32.35
CA GLU A 351 11.51 -1.79 32.38
C GLU A 351 11.60 -2.72 31.17
N LEU A 352 10.77 -2.49 30.15
CA LEU A 352 10.81 -3.25 28.91
C LEU A 352 12.11 -2.97 28.16
N SER A 353 12.87 -4.03 27.88
CA SER A 353 14.04 -3.94 27.01
C SER A 353 13.89 -4.90 25.84
N LEU A 354 14.50 -4.53 24.71
CA LEU A 354 14.53 -5.36 23.51
C LEU A 354 15.94 -5.93 23.37
N ALA A 355 16.04 -7.26 23.30
CA ALA A 355 17.31 -7.95 23.09
C ALA A 355 17.30 -8.68 21.76
N GLY A 356 18.37 -8.52 20.98
CA GLY A 356 18.54 -9.19 19.69
C GLY A 356 18.80 -8.23 18.54
N ALA A 357 18.63 -8.73 17.32
CA ALA A 357 18.90 -7.99 16.10
C ALA A 357 17.60 -7.78 15.30
N PRO A 358 17.32 -6.54 14.82
CA PRO A 358 16.13 -6.29 14.02
C PRO A 358 16.24 -6.97 12.66
N THR A 359 15.14 -7.58 12.23
CA THR A 359 14.99 -8.25 10.94
C THR A 359 14.24 -7.35 9.97
N ILE A 360 14.88 -7.02 8.85
CA ILE A 360 14.27 -6.24 7.78
C ILE A 360 13.95 -7.19 6.63
N THR A 361 12.74 -7.76 6.65
CA THR A 361 12.32 -8.78 5.68
C THR A 361 12.43 -8.34 4.22
N PRO A 362 12.05 -7.10 3.80
CA PRO A 362 12.17 -6.72 2.39
C PRO A 362 13.62 -6.58 1.94
N LEU A 363 14.53 -6.19 2.85
CA LEU A 363 15.96 -6.09 2.56
C LEU A 363 16.57 -7.48 2.37
N ASN A 364 16.22 -8.43 3.25
CA ASN A 364 16.66 -9.81 3.10
C ASN A 364 16.15 -10.44 1.81
N ASN A 365 14.88 -10.17 1.46
CA ASN A 365 14.30 -10.58 0.17
C ASN A 365 15.09 -9.99 -1.01
N PHE A 366 15.44 -8.70 -0.94
CA PHE A 366 16.22 -8.04 -1.98
C PHE A 366 17.62 -8.64 -2.12
N LEU A 367 18.33 -8.84 -1.01
CA LEU A 367 19.67 -9.42 -0.99
C LEU A 367 19.66 -10.87 -1.50
N TYR A 368 18.63 -11.65 -1.16
CA TYR A 368 18.44 -13.01 -1.68
C TYR A 368 18.32 -13.03 -3.21
N ASN A 369 17.49 -12.13 -3.76
CA ASN A 369 17.26 -12.02 -5.20
C ASN A 369 18.41 -11.38 -5.98
N LEU A 370 19.32 -10.67 -5.30
CA LEU A 370 20.52 -10.09 -5.91
C LEU A 370 21.61 -11.15 -6.12
N ASP A 371 21.58 -12.24 -5.35
CA ASP A 371 22.56 -13.32 -5.48
C ASP A 371 22.23 -14.28 -6.64
N ALA A 372 23.15 -14.33 -7.60
CA ALA A 372 23.03 -15.17 -8.79
C ALA A 372 23.06 -16.69 -8.46
N SER A 373 23.69 -17.12 -7.37
CA SER A 373 23.65 -18.54 -6.95
C SER A 373 22.25 -18.97 -6.57
N ASN A 374 21.52 -18.13 -5.85
CA ASN A 374 20.13 -18.40 -5.45
C ASN A 374 19.20 -18.35 -6.67
N LEU A 375 19.42 -17.42 -7.60
CA LEU A 375 18.64 -17.39 -8.86
C LEU A 375 18.88 -18.64 -9.72
N ALA A 376 20.10 -19.20 -9.69
CA ALA A 376 20.41 -20.41 -10.44
C ALA A 376 19.61 -21.63 -9.96
N SER A 377 19.32 -21.75 -8.65
CA SER A 377 18.47 -22.83 -8.14
C SER A 377 17.01 -22.73 -8.60
N HIS A 378 16.56 -21.54 -8.99
CA HIS A 378 15.20 -21.28 -9.50
C HIS A 378 15.12 -21.27 -11.04
N GLY A 379 16.23 -21.49 -11.72
CA GLY A 379 16.31 -21.55 -13.19
C GLY A 379 16.58 -20.19 -13.83
N LEU A 380 17.80 -20.03 -14.36
CA LEU A 380 18.15 -18.85 -15.17
C LEU A 380 17.45 -18.92 -16.53
N HIS A 381 16.85 -17.81 -16.93
CA HIS A 381 16.24 -17.68 -18.24
C HIS A 381 16.83 -16.48 -19.00
N PRO A 382 16.98 -16.58 -20.34
CA PRO A 382 17.47 -15.46 -21.14
C PRO A 382 16.61 -14.20 -21.03
N ARG A 383 17.25 -13.04 -20.89
CA ARG A 383 16.57 -11.74 -20.69
C ARG A 383 15.61 -11.36 -21.82
N TYR A 384 15.85 -11.82 -23.05
CA TYR A 384 14.97 -11.54 -24.18
C TYR A 384 13.57 -12.13 -23.99
N LEU A 385 13.41 -13.20 -23.18
CA LEU A 385 12.11 -13.79 -22.89
C LEU A 385 11.19 -12.81 -22.16
N HIS A 386 11.73 -11.89 -21.36
CA HIS A 386 10.92 -10.87 -20.69
C HIS A 386 10.19 -9.96 -21.70
N ILE A 387 10.87 -9.58 -22.77
CA ILE A 387 10.35 -8.68 -23.80
C ILE A 387 9.55 -9.45 -24.85
N ALA A 388 10.08 -10.58 -25.32
CA ALA A 388 9.51 -11.32 -26.43
C ALA A 388 8.34 -12.24 -26.03
N VAL A 389 8.30 -12.70 -24.77
CA VAL A 389 7.31 -13.68 -24.30
C VAL A 389 6.50 -13.14 -23.14
N ASN A 390 7.13 -12.69 -22.05
CA ASN A 390 6.40 -12.33 -20.83
C ASN A 390 5.55 -11.06 -21.02
N LEU A 391 6.07 -10.02 -21.69
CA LEU A 391 5.34 -8.79 -21.97
C LEU A 391 4.09 -9.05 -22.85
N PRO A 392 4.18 -9.74 -24.00
CA PRO A 392 3.01 -10.13 -24.78
C PRO A 392 2.06 -11.07 -24.05
N LEU A 393 2.58 -12.01 -23.24
CA LEU A 393 1.74 -12.91 -22.45
C LEU A 393 0.94 -12.15 -21.39
N LEU A 394 1.57 -11.20 -20.71
CA LEU A 394 0.96 -10.49 -19.59
C LEU A 394 0.01 -9.39 -20.06
N PHE A 395 0.37 -8.64 -21.10
CA PHE A 395 -0.39 -7.46 -21.56
C PHE A 395 -1.11 -7.68 -22.90
N GLY A 396 -0.92 -8.81 -23.57
CA GLY A 396 -1.53 -9.10 -24.85
C GLY A 396 -1.18 -8.04 -25.90
N PRO A 397 -2.16 -7.60 -26.74
CA PRO A 397 -1.96 -6.56 -27.73
C PRO A 397 -1.54 -5.20 -27.15
N LEU A 398 -1.83 -4.93 -25.87
CA LEU A 398 -1.41 -3.67 -25.23
C LEU A 398 0.11 -3.56 -25.11
N ALA A 399 0.84 -4.68 -25.04
CA ALA A 399 2.32 -4.64 -25.04
C ALA A 399 2.87 -3.94 -26.30
N LEU A 400 2.27 -4.26 -27.46
CA LEU A 400 2.67 -3.68 -28.75
C LEU A 400 2.28 -2.21 -28.85
N LEU A 401 1.08 -1.85 -28.38
CA LEU A 401 0.62 -0.46 -28.34
C LEU A 401 1.46 0.40 -27.40
N ALA A 402 1.84 -0.14 -26.23
CA ALA A 402 2.72 0.53 -25.30
C ALA A 402 4.12 0.73 -25.90
N ALA A 403 4.69 -0.30 -26.54
CA ALA A 403 5.97 -0.18 -27.25
C ALA A 403 5.90 0.89 -28.34
N TYR A 404 4.83 0.90 -29.15
CA TYR A 404 4.59 1.93 -30.16
C TYR A 404 4.48 3.33 -29.56
N ALA A 405 3.73 3.49 -28.46
CA ALA A 405 3.58 4.77 -27.78
C ALA A 405 4.92 5.29 -27.22
N VAL A 406 5.74 4.42 -26.63
CA VAL A 406 7.09 4.78 -26.14
C VAL A 406 7.98 5.24 -27.30
N VAL A 407 8.04 4.47 -28.39
CA VAL A 407 8.84 4.82 -29.57
C VAL A 407 8.37 6.15 -30.16
N ARG A 408 7.06 6.35 -30.32
CA ARG A 408 6.49 7.60 -30.82
C ARG A 408 6.83 8.79 -29.91
N SER A 409 6.75 8.59 -28.59
CA SER A 409 7.05 9.63 -27.61
C SER A 409 8.53 10.00 -27.61
N ALA A 410 9.42 9.01 -27.71
CA ALA A 410 10.87 9.22 -27.82
C ALA A 410 11.26 9.97 -29.11
N LEU A 411 10.62 9.62 -30.24
CA LEU A 411 10.82 10.33 -31.51
C LEU A 411 10.34 11.77 -31.42
N THR A 412 9.14 11.99 -30.87
CA THR A 412 8.58 13.34 -30.69
C THR A 412 9.44 14.20 -29.76
N PHE A 413 9.95 13.63 -28.67
CA PHE A 413 10.84 14.33 -27.74
C PHE A 413 12.16 14.74 -28.41
N ARG A 414 12.75 13.85 -29.22
CA ARG A 414 13.96 14.19 -30.01
C ARG A 414 13.70 15.34 -30.98
N PHE A 415 12.61 15.31 -31.74
CA PHE A 415 12.28 16.40 -32.66
C PHE A 415 12.01 17.73 -31.94
N SER A 416 11.39 17.72 -30.77
CA SER A 416 11.20 18.93 -29.95
C SER A 416 12.52 19.47 -29.39
N ALA A 417 13.44 18.61 -28.94
CA ALA A 417 14.75 19.01 -28.45
C ALA A 417 15.63 19.62 -29.57
N GLU A 418 15.59 19.03 -30.76
CA GLU A 418 16.32 19.52 -31.94
C GLU A 418 15.79 20.90 -32.37
N LYS A 419 14.46 21.08 -32.37
CA LYS A 419 13.82 22.36 -32.69
C LYS A 419 14.16 23.48 -31.69
N LEU A 420 14.31 23.15 -30.40
CA LEU A 420 14.79 24.09 -29.37
C LEU A 420 16.27 24.47 -29.56
N SER A 421 17.11 23.53 -29.97
CA SER A 421 18.54 23.82 -30.22
C SER A 421 18.73 24.77 -31.42
N THR A 422 17.97 24.56 -32.50
CA THR A 422 18.04 25.41 -33.70
C THR A 422 17.48 26.82 -33.49
N THR A 423 16.51 26.99 -32.58
CA THR A 423 15.97 28.33 -32.25
C THR A 423 16.91 29.11 -31.32
N GLY A 424 17.65 28.43 -30.44
CA GLY A 424 18.70 29.04 -29.63
C GLY A 424 19.89 29.57 -30.43
N GLU A 425 20.35 28.82 -31.45
CA GLU A 425 21.42 29.26 -32.35
C GLU A 425 21.00 30.38 -33.31
N SER A 426 19.72 30.44 -33.73
CA SER A 426 19.22 31.54 -34.54
C SER A 426 19.04 32.84 -33.75
N ALA A 427 18.75 32.75 -32.45
CA ALA A 427 18.63 33.92 -31.58
C ALA A 427 19.99 34.54 -31.24
N SER A 428 21.06 33.75 -31.12
CA SER A 428 22.41 34.26 -30.84
C SER A 428 23.13 34.86 -32.06
N ARG A 429 22.58 34.72 -33.27
CA ARG A 429 23.14 35.27 -34.52
C ARG A 429 22.41 36.53 -35.02
N GLY A 430 21.40 37.00 -34.30
CA GLY A 430 20.60 38.18 -34.65
C GLY A 430 21.01 39.48 -33.94
N ASP A 431 22.00 39.42 -33.04
CA ASP A 431 22.47 40.55 -32.21
C ASP A 431 23.94 40.98 -32.53
N GLU A 432 24.46 40.66 -33.72
CA GLU A 432 25.73 41.22 -34.23
C GLU A 432 25.52 42.27 -35.33
#